data_AF-A0A1F6RIS9-F1
#
_entry.id   AF-A0A1F6RIS9-F1
#
_cell.length_a   1.000
_cell.length_b   1.000
_cell.length_c   1.000
_cell.angle_alpha   90.00
_cell.angle_beta   90.00
_cell.angle_gamma   90.00
#
_symmetry.space_group_name_H-M   'P 1'
#
loop_
_entity.id
_entity.type
_entity.pdbx_description
1 polymer ?
#
loop_
_entity_poly.entity_id
_entity_poly.type
_entity_poly.pdbx_seq_one_letter_code
_entity_poly.pdbx_strand_id
1 'polypeptide(L)' 'MFERHYPPKDQIAGLSKLLTFLSNDKIYWHEIWINGDTIVVKTEPPKGENDLRIFYIYEDGELDNDGFRD' A
#
# COMPACT_ATOMS: atom_id res chain seq x y z
N MET A 1 11.07 13.11 -23.04
CA MET A 1 9.88 12.23 -23.22
C MET A 1 9.75 11.47 -21.92
N PHE A 2 8.72 11.76 -21.10
CA PHE A 2 8.50 10.97 -19.89
C PHE A 2 7.83 9.68 -20.32
N GLU A 3 8.58 8.58 -20.35
CA GLU A 3 8.00 7.26 -20.51
C GLU A 3 7.10 7.01 -19.30
N ARG A 4 5.79 6.98 -19.54
CA ARG A 4 4.82 6.57 -18.51
C ARG A 4 5.09 5.11 -18.17
N HIS A 5 5.87 4.90 -17.13
CA HIS A 5 6.04 3.59 -16.52
C HIS A 5 4.77 3.30 -15.73
N TYR A 6 3.91 2.47 -16.32
CA TYR A 6 2.76 1.94 -15.59
C TYR A 6 3.24 0.83 -14.66
N PRO A 7 2.72 0.77 -13.43
CA PRO A 7 2.98 -0.35 -12.53
C PRO A 7 2.73 -1.70 -13.23
N PRO A 8 3.58 -2.71 -13.01
CA PRO A 8 3.34 -4.06 -13.50
C PRO A 8 1.99 -4.62 -13.03
N LYS A 9 1.44 -5.57 -13.78
CA LYS A 9 0.14 -6.16 -13.48
C LYS A 9 0.09 -6.79 -12.09
N ASP A 10 1.18 -7.42 -11.67
CA ASP A 10 1.27 -8.11 -10.38
C ASP A 10 1.31 -7.12 -9.21
N GLN A 11 2.03 -6.00 -9.37
CA GLN A 11 1.99 -4.87 -8.44
C GLN A 11 0.58 -4.28 -8.29
N ILE A 12 -0.17 -4.12 -9.40
CA ILE A 12 -1.58 -3.68 -9.33
C ILE A 12 -2.47 -4.72 -8.64
N ALA A 13 -2.23 -6.02 -8.86
CA ALA A 13 -2.94 -7.09 -8.18
C ALA A 13 -2.64 -7.09 -6.66
N GLY A 14 -1.39 -6.83 -6.27
CA GLY A 14 -0.98 -6.63 -4.87
C GLY A 14 -1.73 -5.46 -4.23
N LEU A 15 -1.78 -4.31 -4.90
CA LEU A 15 -2.56 -3.15 -4.45
C LEU A 15 -4.04 -3.48 -4.25
N SER A 16 -4.66 -4.16 -5.22
CA SER A 16 -6.07 -4.55 -5.13
C SER A 16 -6.36 -5.46 -3.93
N LYS A 17 -5.45 -6.39 -3.61
CA LYS A 17 -5.57 -7.27 -2.45
C LYS A 17 -5.45 -6.47 -1.15
N LEU A 18 -4.47 -5.57 -1.04
CA LEU A 18 -4.29 -4.72 0.12
C LEU A 18 -5.54 -3.84 0.37
N LEU A 19 -6.06 -3.17 -0.65
CA LEU A 19 -7.24 -2.31 -0.49
C LEU A 19 -8.48 -3.09 -0.05
N THR A 20 -8.63 -4.33 -0.51
CA THR A 20 -9.71 -5.22 -0.07
C THR A 20 -9.54 -5.61 1.39
N PHE A 21 -8.31 -5.95 1.81
CA PHE A 21 -7.97 -6.23 3.20
C PHE A 21 -8.30 -5.04 4.12
N LEU A 22 -7.82 -3.84 3.77
CA LEU A 22 -8.08 -2.62 4.54
C LEU A 22 -9.59 -2.34 4.67
N SER A 23 -10.34 -2.53 3.58
CA SER A 23 -11.80 -2.35 3.59
C SER A 23 -12.52 -3.34 4.51
N ASN A 24 -12.07 -4.60 4.57
CA ASN A 24 -12.67 -5.61 5.44
C ASN A 24 -12.44 -5.31 6.93
N ASP A 25 -11.26 -4.78 7.26
CA ASP A 25 -10.85 -4.44 8.63
C ASP A 25 -11.25 -3.02 9.04
N LYS A 26 -11.97 -2.29 8.17
CA LYS A 26 -12.39 -0.88 8.35
C LYS A 26 -11.20 0.07 8.58
N ILE A 27 -10.05 -0.26 8.03
CA ILE A 27 -8.86 0.59 7.98
C ILE A 27 -8.95 1.44 6.72
N TYR A 28 -8.68 2.74 6.83
CA TYR A 28 -8.74 3.65 5.71
C TYR A 28 -7.33 3.91 5.17
N TRP A 29 -7.15 3.87 3.85
CA TRP A 29 -5.92 4.39 3.26
C TRP A 29 -5.99 5.93 3.23
N HIS A 30 -4.89 6.57 3.61
CA HIS A 30 -4.74 8.02 3.67
C HIS A 30 -4.10 8.55 2.37
N GLU A 31 -3.09 7.85 1.87
CA GLU A 31 -2.30 8.27 0.72
C GLU A 31 -1.76 7.06 -0.03
N ILE A 32 -1.77 7.12 -1.36
CA ILE A 32 -1.19 6.09 -2.24
C ILE A 32 -0.33 6.80 -3.28
N TRP A 33 0.94 6.40 -3.39
CA TRP A 33 1.86 6.98 -4.37
C TRP A 33 2.84 5.94 -4.91
N ILE A 34 3.47 6.26 -6.04
CA ILE A 34 4.52 5.44 -6.66
C ILE A 34 5.87 6.04 -6.26
N ASN A 35 6.75 5.22 -5.69
CA ASN A 35 8.12 5.59 -5.33
C ASN A 35 9.11 4.62 -5.98
N GLY A 36 9.70 5.03 -7.11
CA GLY A 36 10.54 4.15 -7.91
C GLY A 36 9.74 2.97 -8.46
N ASP A 37 10.14 1.76 -8.07
CA ASP A 37 9.57 0.47 -8.42
C ASP A 37 8.52 -0.04 -7.42
N THR A 38 8.15 0.77 -6.41
CA THR A 38 7.19 0.39 -5.38
C THR A 38 5.93 1.26 -5.40
N ILE A 39 4.78 0.65 -5.10
CA ILE A 39 3.59 1.40 -4.66
C ILE A 39 3.64 1.47 -3.14
N VAL A 40 3.54 2.68 -2.61
CA VAL A 40 3.49 2.93 -1.18
C VAL A 40 2.07 3.31 -0.79
N VAL A 41 1.55 2.65 0.23
CA VAL A 41 0.20 2.89 0.78
C VAL A 41 0.34 3.25 2.25
N LYS A 42 0.02 4.49 2.58
CA LYS A 42 -0.08 4.95 3.97
C LYS A 42 -1.51 4.79 4.44
N THR A 43 -1.69 4.16 5.59
CA THR A 43 -3.02 3.91 6.18
C THR A 43 -3.20 4.68 7.47
N GLU A 44 -4.43 5.16 7.65
CA GLU A 44 -4.90 5.76 8.89
C GLU A 44 -5.85 4.77 9.57
N PRO A 45 -5.60 4.44 10.84
CA PRO A 45 -6.44 3.50 11.58
C PRO A 45 -7.79 4.16 11.92
N PRO A 46 -8.78 3.39 12.40
CA PRO A 46 -10.04 3.94 12.88
C PRO A 46 -9.83 5.02 13.95
N LYS A 47 -10.72 6.03 13.98
CA LYS A 47 -10.66 7.13 14.96
C LYS A 47 -10.51 6.59 16.39
N GLY A 48 -9.42 6.97 17.06
CA GLY A 48 -9.11 6.58 18.44
C GLY A 48 -7.82 5.79 18.61
N GLU A 49 -7.25 5.28 17.51
CA GLU A 49 -5.94 4.63 17.48
C GLU A 49 -4.92 5.58 16.82
N ASN A 50 -3.77 5.81 17.46
CA ASN A 50 -2.66 6.58 16.89
C ASN A 50 -1.61 5.61 16.33
N ASP A 51 -1.91 5.00 15.20
CA ASP A 51 -1.06 3.96 14.59
C ASP A 51 -1.03 4.09 13.06
N LEU A 52 -0.22 5.02 12.54
CA LEU A 52 -0.01 5.16 11.10
C LEU A 52 0.87 4.01 10.59
N ARG A 53 0.39 3.29 9.58
CA ARG A 53 1.13 2.17 8.96
C ARG A 53 1.48 2.48 7.52
N ILE A 54 2.62 2.00 7.07
CA ILE A 54 3.08 2.12 5.69
C ILE A 54 3.26 0.73 5.10
N PHE A 55 2.62 0.50 3.96
CA PHE A 55 2.76 -0.72 3.17
C PHE A 55 3.50 -0.42 1.88
N TYR A 56 4.35 -1.35 1.49
CA TYR A 56 5.10 -1.34 0.24
C TYR A 56 4.63 -2.51 -0.61
N ILE A 57 4.38 -2.25 -1.89
CA ILE A 57 4.00 -3.27 -2.87
C ILE A 57 5.05 -3.24 -3.97
N TYR A 58 5.80 -4.33 -4.10
CA TYR A 58 6.88 -4.47 -5.08
C TYR A 58 6.34 -4.87 -6.46
N GLU A 59 7.21 -4.88 -7.47
CA GLU A 59 6.85 -5.16 -8.86
C GLU A 59 6.17 -6.53 -9.06
N ASP A 60 6.57 -7.52 -8.27
CA ASP A 60 6.02 -8.89 -8.25
C ASP A 60 4.70 -9.01 -7.46
N GLY A 61 4.23 -7.91 -6.87
CA GLY A 61 3.03 -7.86 -6.04
C GLY A 61 3.23 -8.37 -4.62
N GLU A 62 4.47 -8.65 -4.20
CA GLU A 62 4.78 -8.90 -2.79
C GLU A 62 4.50 -7.66 -1.95
N LEU A 63 3.97 -7.90 -0.76
CA LEU A 63 3.59 -6.86 0.19
C LEU A 63 4.51 -6.95 1.41
N ASP A 64 5.15 -5.83 1.71
CA ASP A 64 5.89 -5.63 2.95
C ASP A 64 5.27 -4.45 3.72
N ASN A 65 5.46 -4.42 5.03
CA ASN A 65 5.13 -3.27 5.85
C ASN A 65 6.38 -2.79 6.58
N ASP A 66 6.38 -1.55 7.07
CA ASP A 66 7.52 -0.99 7.81
C ASP A 66 7.84 -1.68 9.15
N GLY A 67 7.28 -2.87 9.38
CA GLY A 67 7.56 -3.72 10.52
C GLY A 67 6.73 -3.34 11.73
N PHE A 68 5.70 -4.13 12.01
CA PHE A 68 5.18 -4.28 13.37
C PHE A 68 6.35 -4.70 14.29
N ARG A 69 6.81 -3.78 15.14
CA ARG A 69 7.49 -4.11 16.40
C ARG A 69 6.65 -3.53 17.52
N ASP A 70 5.77 -4.37 18.06
CA ASP A 70 5.58 -4.44 19.51
C ASP A 70 6.50 -5.54 20.07
#